data_AF-A0AAD9NZ23-F1
#
_entry.id   AF-A0AAD9NZ23-F1
#
_cell.length_a   1.000
_cell.length_b   1.000
_cell.length_c   1.000
_cell.angle_alpha   90.00
_cell.angle_beta   90.00
_cell.angle_gamma   90.00
#
_symmetry.space_group_name_H-M   'P 1'
#
loop_
_entity.id
_entity.type
_entity.pdbx_description
1 polymer ?
#
loop_
_entity_poly.entity_id
_entity_poly.type
_entity_poly.pdbx_seq_one_letter_code
_entity_poly.pdbx_strand_id
1 'polypeptide(L)'
;MFIQFGYVTLFSCAFPTAAMWALLNNVIEIRSDAFKLCMTYQRPFGVRVATIGTWQKALELMSIVAVLVNCVLIGTSDLSNRLFPDMSASERIIYIVVFEHVLLVMRLLIAHAIPDVPLWVAQQKARLEFLRREAFKVSLVP
;
A
#
# COMPACT_ATOMS: atom_id res chain seq x y z
N MET A 1 11.65 -4.85 2.44
CA MET A 1 10.21 -4.47 2.30
C MET A 1 9.80 -3.86 0.94
N PHE A 2 10.21 -2.64 0.52
CA PHE A 2 9.64 -1.99 -0.69
C PHE A 2 9.81 -2.80 -2.00
N ILE A 3 11.02 -3.28 -2.28
CA ILE A 3 11.30 -4.09 -3.48
C ILE A 3 10.50 -5.40 -3.47
N GLN A 4 10.39 -6.05 -2.30
CA GLN A 4 9.59 -7.25 -2.12
C GLN A 4 8.10 -7.00 -2.40
N PHE A 5 7.56 -5.87 -1.94
CA PHE A 5 6.21 -5.45 -2.31
C PHE A 5 6.04 -5.29 -3.83
N GLY A 6 7.04 -4.73 -4.50
CA GLY A 6 7.07 -4.65 -5.97
C GLY A 6 7.01 -6.03 -6.64
N TYR A 7 7.83 -7.00 -6.20
CA TYR A 7 7.78 -8.36 -6.74
C TYR A 7 6.41 -9.02 -6.58
N VAL A 8 5.76 -8.84 -5.42
CA VAL A 8 4.44 -9.42 -5.15
C VAL A 8 3.36 -8.75 -5.99
N THR A 9 3.38 -7.41 -6.10
CA THR A 9 2.28 -6.68 -6.73
C THR A 9 2.40 -6.57 -8.24
N LEU A 10 3.57 -6.30 -8.80
CA LEU A 10 3.76 -6.10 -10.25
C LEU A 10 3.50 -7.37 -11.07
N PHE A 11 3.80 -8.55 -10.50
CA PHE A 11 3.78 -9.83 -11.22
C PHE A 11 2.78 -10.84 -10.64
N SER A 12 1.80 -10.38 -9.86
CA SER A 12 0.85 -11.24 -9.16
C SER A 12 0.09 -12.20 -10.09
N CYS A 13 -0.30 -11.75 -11.28
CA CYS A 13 -1.01 -12.58 -12.25
C CYS A 13 -0.12 -13.64 -12.90
N ALA A 14 1.19 -13.38 -13.02
CA ALA A 14 2.14 -14.32 -13.60
C ALA A 14 2.67 -15.33 -12.58
N PHE A 15 2.83 -14.93 -11.31
CA PHE A 15 3.34 -15.78 -10.24
C PHE A 15 2.57 -15.58 -8.93
N PRO A 16 1.38 -16.23 -8.78
CA PRO A 16 0.51 -16.02 -7.63
C PRO A 16 1.13 -16.42 -6.27
N THR A 17 2.06 -17.38 -6.26
CA THR A 17 2.70 -17.87 -5.03
C THR A 17 3.76 -16.91 -4.46
N ALA A 18 4.08 -15.82 -5.16
CA ALA A 18 4.99 -14.77 -4.69
C ALA A 18 4.61 -14.24 -3.29
N ALA A 19 3.32 -14.06 -3.04
CA ALA A 19 2.81 -13.54 -1.77
C ALA A 19 3.12 -14.49 -0.60
N MET A 20 3.07 -15.81 -0.82
CA MET A 20 3.41 -16.80 0.19
C MET A 20 4.92 -16.74 0.53
N TRP A 21 5.77 -16.64 -0.48
CA TRP A 21 7.22 -16.48 -0.27
C TRP A 21 7.55 -15.18 0.46
N ALA A 22 6.87 -14.09 0.11
CA ALA A 22 7.00 -12.82 0.80
C ALA A 22 6.57 -12.92 2.27
N LEU A 23 5.48 -13.65 2.58
CA LEU A 23 5.04 -13.87 3.94
C LEU A 23 6.09 -14.64 4.76
N LEU A 24 6.62 -15.73 4.22
CA LEU A 24 7.69 -16.52 4.86
C LEU A 24 8.94 -15.67 5.11
N ASN A 25 9.36 -14.88 4.11
CA ASN A 25 10.48 -13.95 4.26
C ASN A 25 10.22 -12.95 5.39
N ASN A 26 9.03 -12.33 5.45
CA ASN A 26 8.68 -11.34 6.47
C ASN A 26 8.72 -11.92 7.89
N VAL A 27 8.29 -13.17 8.09
CA VAL A 27 8.34 -13.85 9.40
C VAL A 27 9.78 -14.00 9.88
N ILE A 28 10.69 -14.38 8.98
CA ILE A 28 12.12 -14.48 9.27
C ILE A 28 12.73 -13.08 9.47
N GLU A 29 12.37 -12.13 8.61
CA GLU A 29 12.91 -10.77 8.58
C GLU A 29 12.67 -10.05 9.92
N ILE A 30 11.47 -10.17 10.51
CA ILE A 30 11.15 -9.60 11.84
C ILE A 30 12.14 -10.06 12.90
N ARG A 31 12.47 -11.36 12.95
CA ARG A 31 13.42 -11.90 13.93
C ARG A 31 14.86 -11.49 13.61
N SER A 32 15.21 -11.48 12.33
CA SER A 32 16.54 -11.09 11.87
C SER A 32 16.84 -9.61 12.17
N ASP A 33 15.87 -8.71 11.98
CA ASP A 33 16.04 -7.28 12.21
C ASP A 33 16.08 -6.97 13.71
N ALA A 34 15.26 -7.66 14.52
CA ALA A 34 15.37 -7.59 15.97
C ALA A 34 16.76 -8.03 16.45
N PHE A 35 17.30 -9.12 15.91
CA PHE A 35 18.66 -9.56 16.25
C PHE A 35 19.71 -8.53 15.87
N LYS A 36 19.66 -7.96 14.66
CA LYS A 36 20.61 -6.92 14.22
C LYS A 36 20.60 -5.71 15.15
N LEU A 37 19.41 -5.24 15.54
CA LEU A 37 19.27 -4.08 16.44
C LEU A 37 19.76 -4.35 17.86
N CYS A 38 19.59 -5.59 18.36
CA CYS A 38 19.95 -5.94 19.74
C CYS A 38 21.40 -6.40 19.91
N MET A 39 21.98 -7.07 18.90
CA MET A 39 23.26 -7.78 19.04
C MET A 39 24.34 -7.30 18.07
N THR A 40 24.00 -6.55 17.01
CA THR A 40 24.96 -6.16 15.96
C THR A 40 25.24 -4.67 15.95
N TYR A 41 24.20 -3.83 16.04
CA TYR A 41 24.34 -2.38 15.95
C TYR A 41 24.47 -1.71 17.32
N GLN A 42 25.13 -0.55 17.35
CA GLN A 42 25.05 0.36 18.49
C GLN A 42 23.66 0.98 18.59
N ARG A 43 23.23 1.31 19.81
CA ARG A 43 21.89 1.84 20.07
C ARG A 43 21.68 3.17 19.32
N PRO A 44 20.69 3.25 18.40
CA PRO A 44 20.39 4.50 17.69
C PRO A 44 19.67 5.49 18.61
N PHE A 45 19.80 6.78 18.29
CA PHE A 45 19.03 7.84 18.94
C PHE A 45 17.56 7.79 18.50
N GLY A 46 16.65 7.80 19.48
CA GLY A 46 15.21 7.75 19.23
C GLY A 46 14.69 9.07 18.67
N VAL A 47 14.18 9.05 17.44
CA VAL A 47 13.48 10.17 16.82
C VAL A 47 11.99 9.86 16.80
N ARG A 48 11.16 10.82 17.27
CA ARG A 48 9.70 10.69 17.18
C ARG A 48 9.26 11.07 15.77
N VAL A 49 8.67 10.12 15.06
CA VAL A 49 8.08 10.32 13.74
C VAL A 49 6.60 9.94 13.77
N ALA A 50 5.76 10.70 13.04
CA ALA A 50 4.31 10.46 13.00
C ALA A 50 3.89 9.46 11.92
N THR A 51 4.71 9.30 10.87
CA THR A 51 4.41 8.45 9.70
C THR A 51 5.69 7.82 9.18
N ILE A 52 5.56 6.87 8.24
CA ILE A 52 6.67 6.30 7.48
C ILE A 52 7.26 7.28 6.44
N GLY A 53 6.68 8.48 6.29
CA GLY A 53 7.14 9.52 5.37
C GLY A 53 6.87 9.20 3.90
N THR A 54 7.83 9.56 3.04
CA THR A 54 7.74 9.43 1.56
C THR A 54 7.51 7.99 1.09
N TRP A 55 7.87 7.00 1.90
CA TRP A 55 7.63 5.58 1.60
C TRP A 55 6.15 5.27 1.35
N GLN A 56 5.23 5.99 2.00
CA GLN A 56 3.79 5.85 1.74
C GLN A 56 3.47 6.17 0.28
N LYS A 57 3.93 7.33 -0.22
CA LYS A 57 3.75 7.74 -1.62
C LYS A 57 4.42 6.77 -2.60
N ALA A 58 5.58 6.23 -2.23
CA ALA A 58 6.27 5.25 -3.04
C ALA A 58 5.48 3.94 -3.18
N LEU A 59 4.90 3.42 -2.08
CA LEU A 59 4.05 2.23 -2.09
C LEU A 59 2.76 2.47 -2.90
N GLU A 60 2.16 3.66 -2.77
CA GLU A 60 0.99 4.04 -3.56
C GLU A 60 1.30 4.12 -5.06
N LEU A 61 2.42 4.72 -5.44
CA LEU A 61 2.86 4.76 -6.84
C LEU A 61 3.10 3.34 -7.38
N MET A 62 3.77 2.49 -6.60
CA MET A 62 4.00 1.08 -6.97
C MET A 62 2.65 0.35 -7.18
N SER A 63 1.64 0.62 -6.35
CA SER A 63 0.30 0.03 -6.52
C SER A 63 -0.38 0.45 -7.84
N ILE A 64 -0.20 1.70 -8.28
CA ILE A 64 -0.75 2.21 -9.54
C ILE A 64 -0.04 1.53 -10.72
N VAL A 65 1.29 1.48 -10.68
CA VAL A 65 2.09 0.80 -11.71
C VAL A 65 1.75 -0.69 -11.77
N ALA A 66 1.48 -1.34 -10.63
CA ALA A 66 1.07 -2.73 -10.58
C ALA A 66 -0.23 -2.99 -11.33
N VAL A 67 -1.23 -2.10 -11.25
CA VAL A 67 -2.46 -2.25 -12.05
C VAL A 67 -2.13 -2.27 -13.55
N LEU A 68 -1.30 -1.34 -14.01
CA LEU A 68 -0.88 -1.27 -15.42
C LEU A 68 -0.18 -2.56 -15.86
N VAL A 69 0.84 -3.00 -15.11
CA VAL A 69 1.64 -4.18 -15.47
C VAL A 69 0.79 -5.45 -15.48
N ASN A 70 -0.06 -5.68 -14.48
CA ASN A 70 -0.90 -6.87 -14.44
C ASN A 70 -1.96 -6.88 -15.55
N CYS A 71 -2.54 -5.73 -15.91
CA CYS A 71 -3.48 -5.65 -17.04
C CYS A 71 -2.81 -6.03 -18.36
N VAL A 72 -1.59 -5.53 -18.59
CA VAL A 72 -0.80 -5.90 -19.78
C VAL A 72 -0.42 -7.37 -19.77
N LEU A 73 0.02 -7.92 -18.62
CA LEU A 73 0.36 -9.34 -18.50
C LEU A 73 -0.84 -10.25 -18.79
N ILE A 74 -2.02 -9.91 -18.26
CA ILE A 74 -3.26 -10.66 -18.57
C ILE A 74 -3.59 -10.53 -20.05
N GLY A 75 -3.58 -9.30 -20.59
CA GLY A 75 -3.98 -9.02 -21.96
C GLY A 75 -3.06 -9.61 -23.03
N THR A 76 -1.79 -9.83 -22.70
CA THR A 76 -0.81 -10.50 -23.58
C THR A 76 -0.68 -12.00 -23.32
N SER A 77 -1.34 -12.52 -22.29
CA SER A 77 -1.28 -13.95 -21.94
C SER A 77 -1.98 -14.82 -22.98
N ASP A 78 -1.51 -16.07 -23.09
CA ASP A 78 -2.14 -17.08 -23.95
C ASP A 78 -3.60 -17.35 -23.56
N LEU A 79 -3.93 -17.19 -22.27
CA LEU A 79 -5.29 -17.29 -21.77
C LEU A 79 -6.22 -16.26 -22.44
N SER A 80 -5.78 -15.00 -22.58
CA SER A 80 -6.58 -13.97 -23.25
C SER A 80 -6.83 -14.31 -24.72
N ASN A 81 -5.84 -14.89 -25.40
CA ASN A 81 -5.99 -15.30 -26.80
C ASN A 81 -6.96 -16.48 -26.97
N ARG A 82 -6.98 -17.40 -26.01
CA ARG A 82 -7.92 -18.55 -26.02
C ARG A 82 -9.35 -18.15 -25.68
N LEU A 83 -9.53 -17.20 -24.76
CA LEU A 83 -10.84 -16.73 -24.35
C LEU A 83 -11.52 -15.87 -25.42
N PHE A 84 -10.74 -15.13 -26.21
CA PHE A 84 -11.24 -14.24 -27.25
C PHE A 84 -10.45 -14.40 -28.57
N PRO A 85 -10.61 -15.55 -29.26
CA PRO A 85 -9.82 -15.87 -30.45
C PRO A 85 -10.12 -14.97 -31.66
N ASP A 86 -11.35 -14.47 -31.76
CA ASP A 86 -11.81 -13.69 -32.92
C ASP A 86 -11.50 -12.18 -32.80
N MET A 87 -10.94 -11.74 -31.67
CA MET A 87 -10.65 -10.32 -31.46
C MET A 87 -9.40 -9.88 -32.21
N SER A 88 -9.51 -8.75 -32.91
CA SER A 88 -8.36 -8.07 -33.50
C SER A 88 -7.42 -7.51 -32.43
N ALA A 89 -6.16 -7.29 -32.80
CA ALA A 89 -5.16 -6.73 -31.88
C ALA A 89 -5.57 -5.35 -31.33
N SER A 90 -6.22 -4.52 -32.16
CA SER A 90 -6.73 -3.20 -31.78
C SER A 90 -7.86 -3.28 -30.76
N GLU A 91 -8.82 -4.18 -30.97
CA GLU A 91 -9.92 -4.37 -30.02
C GLU A 91 -9.37 -4.82 -28.66
N ARG A 92 -8.44 -5.78 -28.65
CA ARG A 92 -7.83 -6.27 -27.41
C ARG A 92 -7.17 -5.16 -26.59
N ILE A 93 -6.44 -4.25 -27.24
CA ILE A 93 -5.82 -3.10 -26.56
C ILE A 93 -6.90 -2.21 -25.92
N ILE A 94 -7.97 -1.92 -26.65
CA ILE A 94 -9.08 -1.10 -26.12
C ILE A 94 -9.70 -1.76 -24.89
N TYR A 95 -9.97 -3.07 -24.94
CA TYR A 95 -10.51 -3.80 -23.78
C TYR A 95 -9.56 -3.79 -22.58
N ILE A 96 -8.25 -3.97 -22.79
CA ILE A 96 -7.25 -3.90 -21.71
C ILE A 96 -7.26 -2.50 -21.08
N VAL A 97 -7.26 -1.43 -21.88
CA VAL A 97 -7.26 -0.05 -21.39
C VAL A 97 -8.55 0.27 -20.63
N VAL A 98 -9.71 -0.19 -21.11
CA VAL A 98 -10.99 -0.03 -20.41
C VAL A 98 -10.96 -0.76 -19.07
N PHE A 99 -10.50 -2.01 -19.06
CA PHE A 99 -10.39 -2.82 -17.83
C PHE A 99 -9.41 -2.18 -16.82
N GLU A 100 -8.28 -1.70 -17.29
CA GLU A 100 -7.29 -0.95 -16.50
C GLU A 100 -7.92 0.29 -15.84
N HIS A 101 -8.65 1.12 -16.61
CA HIS A 101 -9.32 2.31 -16.07
C HIS A 101 -10.37 1.96 -15.01
N VAL A 102 -11.13 0.87 -15.19
CA VAL A 102 -12.09 0.40 -14.19
C VAL A 102 -11.37 0.03 -12.88
N LEU A 103 -10.25 -0.70 -12.96
CA LEU A 103 -9.46 -1.06 -11.78
C LEU A 103 -8.81 0.15 -11.10
N LEU A 104 -8.31 1.12 -11.86
CA LEU A 104 -7.76 2.37 -11.32
C LEU A 104 -8.84 3.20 -10.61
N VAL A 105 -10.03 3.32 -11.22
CA VAL A 105 -11.18 4.00 -10.59
C VAL A 105 -11.58 3.28 -9.32
N MET A 106 -11.70 1.95 -9.33
CA MET A 106 -12.01 1.17 -8.13
C MET A 106 -10.98 1.42 -7.03
N ARG A 107 -9.68 1.39 -7.35
CA ARG A 107 -8.60 1.68 -6.41
C ARG A 107 -8.71 3.10 -5.83
N LEU A 108 -9.04 4.09 -6.65
CA LEU A 108 -9.24 5.48 -6.21
C LEU A 108 -10.45 5.60 -5.30
N LEU A 109 -11.56 4.93 -5.61
CA LEU A 109 -12.75 4.91 -4.77
C LEU A 109 -12.45 4.31 -3.40
N ILE A 110 -11.74 3.17 -3.34
CA ILE A 110 -11.33 2.55 -2.08
C ILE A 110 -10.44 3.51 -1.28
N ALA A 111 -9.46 4.15 -1.94
CA ALA A 111 -8.56 5.08 -1.29
C ALA A 111 -9.28 6.31 -0.70
N HIS A 112 -10.36 6.77 -1.31
CA HIS A 112 -11.16 7.90 -0.79
C HIS A 112 -12.23 7.46 0.22
N ALA A 113 -12.75 6.24 0.10
CA ALA A 113 -13.80 5.74 0.98
C ALA A 113 -13.28 5.37 2.38
N ILE A 114 -12.01 4.95 2.49
CA ILE A 114 -11.40 4.58 3.76
C ILE A 114 -10.75 5.81 4.40
N PRO A 115 -11.21 6.28 5.57
CA PRO A 115 -10.60 7.41 6.25
C PRO A 115 -9.22 7.02 6.82
N ASP A 116 -8.23 7.90 6.67
CA ASP A 116 -6.85 7.69 7.18
C ASP A 116 -6.78 7.56 8.70
N VAL A 117 -7.75 8.16 9.41
CA VAL A 117 -7.81 8.13 10.87
C VAL A 117 -9.09 7.42 11.29
N PRO A 118 -9.00 6.34 12.09
CA PRO A 118 -10.19 5.66 12.58
C PRO A 118 -10.95 6.55 13.58
N LEU A 119 -12.27 6.38 13.63
CA LEU A 119 -13.18 7.24 14.42
C LEU A 119 -12.79 7.34 15.90
N TRP A 120 -12.39 6.22 16.52
CA TRP A 120 -12.01 6.20 17.94
C TRP A 120 -10.76 7.06 18.21
N VAL A 121 -9.79 7.12 17.28
CA VAL A 121 -8.62 8.01 17.41
C VAL A 121 -9.03 9.46 17.25
N ALA A 122 -9.91 9.76 16.29
CA ALA A 122 -10.42 11.11 16.08
C ALA A 122 -11.16 11.64 17.31
N GLN A 123 -11.98 10.81 17.94
CA GLN A 123 -12.68 11.13 19.18
C GLN A 123 -11.71 11.39 20.35
N GLN A 124 -10.67 10.54 20.50
CA GLN A 124 -9.66 10.75 21.54
C GLN A 124 -8.85 12.03 21.32
N LYS A 125 -8.43 12.32 20.08
CA LYS A 125 -7.77 13.58 19.74
C LYS A 125 -8.67 14.78 20.06
N ALA A 126 -9.95 14.74 19.68
CA ALA A 126 -10.91 15.81 19.96
C ALA A 126 -11.12 16.02 21.47
N ARG A 127 -11.23 14.94 22.24
CA ARG A 127 -11.34 15.03 23.71
C ARG A 127 -10.10 15.67 24.33
N LEU A 128 -8.91 15.27 23.87
CA LEU A 128 -7.64 15.77 24.39
C LEU A 128 -7.42 17.25 24.00
N GLU A 129 -7.83 17.66 22.80
CA GLU A 129 -7.84 19.06 22.37
C GLU A 129 -8.81 19.92 23.18
N PHE A 130 -10.01 19.41 23.47
CA PHE A 130 -10.98 20.10 24.32
C PHE A 130 -10.42 20.36 25.72
N LEU A 131 -9.88 19.33 26.38
CA LEU A 131 -9.26 19.44 27.71
C LEU A 131 -8.08 20.42 27.71
N ARG A 132 -7.26 20.42 26.65
CA ARG A 132 -6.15 21.38 26.49
C ARG A 132 -6.65 22.83 26.43
N ARG A 133 -7.78 23.08 25.75
CA ARG A 133 -8.39 24.41 25.68
C ARG A 133 -8.95 24.86 27.03
N GLU A 134 -9.56 23.96 27.79
CA GLU A 134 -10.06 24.28 29.14
C GLU A 134 -8.93 24.57 30.12
N ALA A 135 -7.88 23.74 30.15
CA ALA A 135 -6.71 23.98 31.00
C ALA A 135 -6.06 25.34 30.73
N PHE A 136 -5.99 25.75 29.46
CA PHE A 136 -5.48 27.07 29.07
C PHE A 136 -6.36 28.21 29.60
N LYS A 137 -7.69 28.07 29.55
CA LYS A 137 -8.61 29.07 30.12
C LYS A 137 -8.46 29.20 31.64
N VAL A 138 -8.35 28.08 32.34
CA VAL A 138 -8.13 28.07 33.80
C VAL A 138 -6.81 28.76 34.16
N SER A 139 -5.75 28.53 33.38
CA SER A 139 -4.45 29.18 33.61
C SER A 139 -4.42 30.69 33.34
N LEU A 140 -5.45 31.26 32.70
CA LEU A 140 -5.56 32.69 32.40
C LEU A 140 -6.41 33.45 33.42
N VAL A 141 -7.06 32.77 34.37
CA VAL A 141 -7.80 33.42 35.46
C VAL A 141 -6.78 33.68 36.59
N PRO A 142 -6.53 34.96 36.96
CA PRO A 142 -5.54 35.33 37.97
C PRO A 142 -5.90 34.88 39.40
#